data_AF-A0A954R4C1-F1
#
_entry.id   AF-A0A954R4C1-F1
#
_cell.length_a   1.000
_cell.length_b   1.000
_cell.length_c   1.000
_cell.angle_alpha   90.00
_cell.angle_beta   90.00
_cell.angle_gamma   90.00
#
_symmetry.space_group_name_H-M   'P 1'
#
loop_
_entity.id
_entity.type
_entity.pdbx_description
1 polymer ?
#
loop_
_entity_poly.entity_id
_entity_poly.type
_entity_poly.pdbx_seq_one_letter_code
_entity_poly.pdbx_strand_id
1 'polypeptide(L)'
;KAHMVDGKKVVTASLINQDAFRELFRLDDWNDVVIIAEGRHLRHYMNGRLILDFTDAEDLALSSGVLGLQLHAGKPMWAEFKNIRIAALPAR
;
A
#
# COMPACT_ATOMS: atom_id res chain seq x y z
N LYS A 1 6.99 -6.58 6.21
CA LYS A 1 6.87 -5.76 7.43
C LYS A 1 8.15 -4.97 7.62
N ALA A 2 8.05 -3.66 7.77
CA ALA A 2 9.20 -2.79 8.01
C ALA A 2 8.81 -1.62 8.90
N HIS A 3 9.80 -0.96 9.49
CA HIS A 3 9.60 0.28 10.23
C HIS A 3 10.83 1.17 10.08
N MET A 4 10.67 2.47 10.31
CA MET A 4 11.78 3.42 10.35
C MET A 4 12.45 3.41 11.73
N VAL A 5 13.78 3.39 11.76
CA VAL A 5 14.64 3.58 12.95
C VAL A 5 15.78 4.49 12.55
N ASP A 6 15.93 5.63 13.23
CA ASP A 6 17.00 6.61 12.99
C ASP A 6 17.17 6.99 11.51
N GLY A 7 16.06 7.28 10.83
CA GLY A 7 16.03 7.63 9.40
C GLY A 7 16.30 6.47 8.44
N LYS A 8 16.44 5.23 8.93
CA LYS A 8 16.67 4.04 8.11
C LYS A 8 15.49 3.08 8.17
N LYS A 9 15.14 2.50 7.01
CA LYS A 9 14.14 1.44 6.91
C LYS A 9 14.72 0.12 7.40
N VAL A 10 14.11 -0.47 8.43
CA VAL A 10 14.43 -1.80 8.96
C VAL A 10 13.34 -2.79 8.55
N VAL A 11 13.69 -3.84 7.81
CA VAL A 11 12.78 -4.91 7.40
C VAL A 11 12.78 -6.01 8.45
N THR A 12 11.61 -6.36 8.99
CA THR A 12 11.46 -7.35 10.06
C THR A 12 10.79 -8.65 9.62
N ALA A 13 10.09 -8.64 8.49
CA ALA A 13 9.51 -9.85 7.91
C ALA A 13 9.23 -9.67 6.42
N SER A 14 9.32 -10.76 5.65
CA SER A 14 8.78 -10.83 4.30
C SER A 14 7.31 -11.28 4.36
N LEU A 15 6.40 -10.53 3.74
CA LEU A 15 4.95 -10.82 3.74
C LEU A 15 4.52 -11.65 2.53
N ILE A 16 5.23 -11.46 1.41
CA ILE A 16 4.99 -12.12 0.14
C ILE A 16 6.31 -12.15 -0.63
N ASN A 17 6.58 -13.24 -1.33
CA ASN A 17 7.71 -13.35 -2.24
C ASN A 17 7.26 -13.05 -3.69
N GLN A 18 8.19 -13.06 -4.64
CA GLN A 18 7.90 -12.69 -6.02
C GLN A 18 6.90 -13.65 -6.68
N ASP A 19 7.07 -14.96 -6.51
CA ASP A 19 6.20 -15.95 -7.16
C ASP A 19 4.77 -15.89 -6.64
N ALA A 20 4.61 -15.81 -5.31
CA ALA A 20 3.29 -15.66 -4.71
C ALA A 20 2.63 -14.32 -5.09
N PHE A 21 3.40 -13.26 -5.37
CA PHE A 21 2.84 -12.01 -5.88
C PHE A 21 2.36 -12.14 -7.32
N ARG A 22 3.08 -12.88 -8.18
CA ARG A 22 2.66 -13.14 -9.57
C ARG A 22 1.34 -13.92 -9.60
N GLU A 23 1.14 -14.85 -8.68
CA GLU A 23 -0.13 -15.60 -8.55
C GLU A 23 -1.25 -14.74 -7.97
N LEU A 24 -0.92 -13.82 -7.05
CA LEU A 24 -1.89 -12.94 -6.42
C LEU A 24 -2.41 -11.86 -7.37
N PHE A 25 -1.51 -11.26 -8.16
CA PHE A 25 -1.81 -10.15 -9.06
C PHE A 25 -2.51 -10.63 -10.33
N ARG A 26 -3.62 -9.99 -10.67
CA ARG A 26 -4.37 -10.30 -11.89
C ARG A 26 -4.02 -9.28 -12.97
N LEU A 27 -3.23 -9.70 -13.96
CA LEU A 27 -2.94 -8.89 -15.13
C LEU A 27 -4.19 -8.83 -16.03
N ASP A 28 -4.50 -7.66 -16.55
CA ASP A 28 -5.67 -7.40 -17.41
C ASP A 28 -7.03 -7.73 -16.78
N ASP A 29 -7.10 -7.72 -15.44
CA ASP A 29 -8.33 -7.87 -14.66
C ASP A 29 -8.27 -7.01 -13.39
N TRP A 30 -9.37 -6.97 -12.66
CA TRP A 30 -9.54 -6.15 -11.46
C TRP A 30 -8.80 -6.74 -10.26
N ASN A 31 -7.97 -5.91 -9.63
CA ASN A 31 -7.37 -6.18 -8.34
C ASN A 31 -8.06 -5.33 -7.26
N ASP A 32 -8.52 -5.97 -6.20
CA ASP A 32 -9.05 -5.27 -5.03
C ASP A 32 -7.89 -4.74 -4.20
N VAL A 33 -7.85 -3.42 -3.99
CA VAL A 33 -6.82 -2.76 -3.19
C VAL A 33 -7.47 -2.10 -1.98
N VAL A 34 -6.95 -2.41 -0.79
CA VAL A 34 -7.33 -1.75 0.46
C VAL A 34 -6.09 -1.19 1.11
N ILE A 35 -6.11 0.09 1.41
CA ILE A 35 -5.05 0.78 2.15
C ILE A 35 -5.65 1.23 3.49
N ILE A 36 -5.02 0.80 4.59
CA ILE A 36 -5.36 1.23 5.94
C ILE A 36 -4.24 2.12 6.44
N ALA A 37 -4.56 3.38 6.69
CA ALA A 37 -3.65 4.36 7.28
C ALA A 37 -4.12 4.69 8.71
N GLU A 38 -3.41 4.18 9.71
CA GLU A 38 -3.72 4.35 11.12
C GLU A 38 -2.57 5.06 11.83
N GLY A 39 -2.67 6.39 11.96
CA GLY A 39 -1.54 7.23 12.38
C GLY A 39 -0.36 7.04 11.41
N ARG A 40 0.79 6.62 11.95
CA ARG A 40 2.00 6.29 11.15
C ARG A 40 2.08 4.84 10.68
N HIS A 41 1.06 4.01 10.95
CA HIS A 41 1.03 2.60 10.55
C HIS A 41 0.20 2.42 9.28
N LEU A 42 0.86 1.98 8.21
CA LEU A 42 0.31 1.77 6.88
C LEU A 42 0.26 0.28 6.56
N ARG A 43 -0.90 -0.20 6.14
CA ARG A 43 -1.10 -1.57 5.66
C ARG A 43 -1.76 -1.57 4.30
N HIS A 44 -1.17 -2.27 3.33
CA HIS A 44 -1.75 -2.45 2.01
C HIS A 44 -2.14 -3.91 1.82
N TYR A 45 -3.36 -4.10 1.35
CA TYR A 45 -3.90 -5.39 0.95
C TYR A 45 -4.15 -5.38 -0.55
N MET A 46 -3.83 -6.49 -1.19
CA MET A 46 -4.18 -6.78 -2.58
C MET A 46 -4.93 -8.09 -2.62
N ASN A 47 -6.11 -8.11 -3.23
CA ASN A 47 -6.97 -9.29 -3.34
C ASN A 47 -7.15 -10.01 -1.99
N GLY A 48 -7.36 -9.22 -0.92
CA GLY A 48 -7.54 -9.72 0.46
C GLY A 48 -6.27 -10.12 1.21
N ARG A 49 -5.10 -10.18 0.56
CA ARG A 49 -3.82 -10.55 1.20
C ARG A 49 -3.03 -9.31 1.62
N LEU A 50 -2.53 -9.29 2.86
CA LEU A 50 -1.59 -8.27 3.33
C LEU A 50 -0.26 -8.39 2.58
N ILE A 51 0.10 -7.36 1.80
CA ILE A 51 1.34 -7.32 1.01
C ILE A 51 2.36 -6.31 1.54
N LEU A 52 1.91 -5.31 2.30
CA LEU A 52 2.76 -4.29 2.91
C LEU A 52 2.24 -3.96 4.31
N ASP A 53 3.16 -3.92 5.27
CA ASP A 53 2.94 -3.49 6.66
C ASP A 53 4.15 -2.63 7.02
N PHE A 54 3.93 -1.33 7.15
CA PHE A 54 4.98 -0.34 7.32
C PHE A 54 4.63 0.65 8.42
N THR A 55 5.56 0.90 9.32
CA THR A 55 5.45 1.96 10.32
C THR A 55 6.45 3.07 10.00
N ASP A 56 5.95 4.26 9.70
CA ASP A 56 6.76 5.41 9.34
C ASP A 56 7.49 6.01 10.56
N ALA A 57 8.45 6.89 10.30
CA ALA A 57 9.14 7.67 11.33
C ALA A 57 8.18 8.71 11.94
N GLU A 58 8.27 8.93 13.24
CA GLU A 58 7.33 9.79 13.97
C GLU A 58 7.39 11.26 13.51
N ASP A 59 8.57 11.75 13.14
CA ASP A 59 8.85 13.12 12.70
C ASP A 59 8.58 13.36 11.20
N LEU A 60 8.48 12.29 10.40
CA LEU A 60 8.25 12.37 8.95
C LEU A 60 6.84 11.93 8.53
N ALA A 61 6.11 11.23 9.40
CA ALA A 61 4.78 10.71 9.09
C ALA A 61 3.78 11.84 8.80
N LEU A 62 3.16 11.80 7.62
CA LEU A 62 2.11 12.74 7.23
C LEU A 62 0.74 12.24 7.68
N SER A 63 -0.04 13.11 8.31
CA SER A 63 -1.39 12.80 8.81
C SER A 63 -2.51 13.21 7.84
N SER A 64 -2.20 13.97 6.80
CA SER A 64 -3.18 14.47 5.82
C SER A 64 -2.54 14.70 4.45
N GLY A 65 -3.37 14.72 3.41
CA GLY A 65 -2.93 14.89 2.03
C GLY A 65 -4.05 14.68 1.03
N VAL A 66 -3.69 14.53 -0.24
CA VAL A 66 -4.62 14.24 -1.34
C VAL A 66 -4.42 12.81 -1.84
N LEU A 67 -5.50 12.19 -2.34
CA LEU A 67 -5.41 10.93 -3.07
C LEU A 67 -5.06 11.21 -4.54
N GLY A 68 -3.92 10.71 -4.97
CA GLY A 68 -3.47 10.78 -6.36
C GLY A 68 -3.38 9.39 -6.98
N LEU A 69 -3.88 9.26 -8.21
CA LEU A 69 -3.68 8.06 -9.03
C LEU A 69 -2.53 8.35 -9.99
N GLN A 70 -1.43 7.62 -9.83
CA GLN A 70 -0.24 7.78 -10.66
C GLN A 70 -0.16 6.66 -11.69
N LEU A 71 -0.02 7.04 -12.96
CA LEU A 71 0.44 6.16 -14.03
C LEU A 71 1.92 6.45 -14.27
N HIS A 72 2.78 5.43 -14.17
CA HIS A 72 4.22 5.61 -14.37
C HIS A 72 4.53 5.96 -15.84
N ALA A 73 5.50 6.85 -16.07
CA ALA A 73 5.93 7.18 -17.43
C ALA A 73 6.78 6.05 -18.03
N GLY A 74 6.67 5.79 -19.33
CA GLY A 74 7.47 4.76 -19.99
C GLY A 74 6.84 4.23 -21.26
N LYS A 75 6.89 2.90 -21.44
CA LYS A 75 6.20 2.23 -22.55
C LYS A 75 4.70 2.55 -22.51
N PRO A 76 4.01 2.59 -23.66
CA PRO A 76 2.58 2.76 -23.69
C PRO A 76 1.89 1.78 -22.74
N MET A 77 1.09 2.33 -21.83
CA MET A 77 0.34 1.57 -20.84
C MET A 77 -0.96 2.28 -20.53
N TRP A 78 -1.94 1.50 -20.07
CA TRP A 78 -3.19 2.01 -19.52
C TRP A 78 -3.37 1.50 -18.09
N ALA A 79 -4.28 2.13 -17.36
CA ALA A 79 -4.79 1.61 -16.10
C ALA A 79 -6.23 2.10 -15.94
N GLU A 80 -7.11 1.21 -15.50
CA GLU A 80 -8.49 1.53 -15.20
C GLU A 80 -8.71 1.50 -13.68
N PHE A 81 -9.50 2.44 -13.17
CA PHE A 81 -9.82 2.52 -11.76
C PHE A 81 -11.34 2.62 -11.60
N LYS A 82 -11.89 1.87 -10.65
CA LYS A 82 -13.32 1.94 -10.30
C LYS A 82 -13.50 1.77 -8.80
N ASN A 83 -14.66 2.20 -8.30
CA ASN A 83 -15.07 2.03 -6.89
C ASN A 83 -14.09 2.63 -5.86
N ILE A 84 -13.41 3.73 -6.19
CA ILE A 84 -12.54 4.44 -5.25
C ILE A 84 -13.40 5.08 -4.16
N ARG A 85 -13.17 4.70 -2.91
CA ARG A 85 -13.87 5.19 -1.73
C ARG A 85 -12.86 5.47 -0.64
N ILE A 86 -13.16 6.46 0.19
CA ILE A 86 -12.37 6.81 1.37
C ILE A 86 -13.33 6.94 2.56
N ALA A 87 -12.91 6.42 3.71
CA ALA A 87 -13.63 6.57 4.96
C ALA A 87 -12.61 6.79 6.09
N ALA A 88 -12.99 7.59 7.09
CA ALA A 88 -12.23 7.67 8.32
C ALA A 88 -12.30 6.33 9.06
N LEU A 89 -11.23 5.97 9.75
CA LEU A 89 -11.25 4.80 10.64
C LEU A 89 -12.18 5.06 11.82
N PRO A 90 -12.89 4.04 12.31
CA PRO A 90 -13.71 4.18 13.51
C PRO A 90 -12.84 4.59 14.69
N ALA A 91 -13.38 5.46 15.56
CA ALA A 91 -12.76 5.73 16.85
C ALA A 91 -12.64 4.43 17.64
N ARG A 92 -11.48 4.22 18.28
CA ARG A 92 -11.26 3.10 19.19
C ARG A 92 -11.97 3.30 20.51
#